data_AF-A0A1D1VMQ5-F1
#
_entry.id   AF-A0A1D1VMQ5-F1
#
_cell.length_a   1.000
_cell.length_b   1.000
_cell.length_c   1.000
_cell.angle_alpha   90.00
_cell.angle_beta   90.00
_cell.angle_gamma   90.00
#
_symmetry.space_group_name_H-M   'P 1'
#
loop_
_entity.id
_entity.type
_entity.pdbx_description
1 polymer ?
#
loop_
_entity_poly.entity_id
_entity_poly.type
_entity_poly.pdbx_seq_one_letter_code
_entity_poly.pdbx_strand_id
1 'polypeptide(L)'
;MRLTFVLYLSVLTPNGSNASDKVLTICSIIERGSRVLLADYDRLGASLDLAITTANTEILPDGVTFTLVYKDGGRICAPKSSTIGRIVEWIQENVTCHIYIGPGCSEAVLDLYQVAEHNNIPLIGIPGAHTSSRSGLPRSTFKNLIRTTYTFVDLGKAVKTFMDNFNYTHNTIIINTDSYFYAEMGDNFRNQFRNQHQDERKKTTFVEFAHDQMPAKWTVQDFYGQLLRDANETSRVILLFANASVVRNIMVTAYSLGMANGEHVRKSLAIDISPRCSDLIVCMGLHLRRAVQEPNLG
;
A
#
# COMPACT_ATOMS: atom_id res chain seq x y z
N MET A 1 -14.58 11.35 -14.45
CA MET A 1 -15.42 11.05 -13.27
C MET A 1 -14.82 11.80 -12.09
N ARG A 2 -15.39 12.95 -11.71
CA ARG A 2 -14.90 13.73 -10.54
C ARG A 2 -15.58 13.15 -9.29
N LEU A 3 -14.85 12.38 -8.48
CA LEU A 3 -15.33 12.02 -7.15
C LEU A 3 -15.15 13.24 -6.23
N THR A 4 -16.20 14.03 -6.10
CA THR A 4 -16.30 15.03 -5.02
C THR A 4 -16.76 14.27 -3.77
N PHE A 5 -15.82 13.94 -2.88
CA PHE A 5 -16.16 13.46 -1.54
C PHE A 5 -16.68 14.64 -0.73
N VAL A 6 -18.00 14.83 -0.71
CA VAL A 6 -18.66 15.77 0.20
C VAL A 6 -18.88 15.04 1.52
N LEU A 7 -17.96 15.24 2.46
CA LEU A 7 -18.20 14.94 3.87
C LEU A 7 -19.31 15.87 4.35
N TYR A 8 -20.55 15.38 4.38
CA TYR A 8 -21.67 16.07 5.03
C TYR A 8 -21.43 16.06 6.55
N LEU A 9 -20.63 17.01 7.04
CA LEU A 9 -20.85 17.51 8.38
C LEU A 9 -22.15 18.33 8.30
N SER A 10 -23.26 17.73 8.73
CA SER A 10 -24.50 18.45 9.00
C SER A 10 -24.28 19.38 10.20
N VAL A 11 -23.61 20.51 9.95
CA VAL A 11 -23.62 21.66 10.85
C VAL A 11 -25.00 22.28 10.69
N LEU A 12 -25.92 21.88 11.56
CA LEU A 12 -27.20 22.56 11.75
C LEU A 12 -26.90 24.04 12.03
N THR A 13 -27.27 24.93 11.11
CA THR A 13 -27.14 26.38 11.30
C THR A 13 -28.19 26.86 12.31
N PRO A 14 -27.82 27.46 13.45
CA PRO A 14 -28.75 28.21 14.26
C PRO A 14 -28.64 29.70 13.91
N ASN A 15 -29.80 30.36 13.89
CA ASN A 15 -29.96 31.80 13.88
C ASN A 15 -29.02 32.49 14.90
N GLY A 16 -28.20 33.43 14.42
CA GLY A 16 -28.04 34.75 15.02
C GLY A 16 -27.60 34.89 16.48
N SER A 17 -26.88 33.93 17.06
CA SER A 17 -26.16 34.12 18.32
C SER A 17 -24.66 34.11 18.05
N ASN A 18 -23.89 34.98 18.72
CA ASN A 18 -22.43 35.08 18.65
C ASN A 18 -21.79 33.69 18.77
N ALA A 19 -21.55 33.04 17.63
CA ALA A 19 -20.99 31.70 17.59
C ALA A 19 -19.54 31.83 18.04
N SER A 20 -19.22 31.26 19.19
CA SER A 20 -17.83 31.17 19.65
C SER A 20 -17.02 30.45 18.57
N ASP A 21 -15.92 31.06 18.12
CA ASP A 21 -15.01 30.45 17.14
C ASP A 21 -14.65 29.03 17.57
N LYS A 22 -15.06 28.04 16.77
CA LYS A 22 -14.85 26.62 17.01
C LYS A 22 -13.55 26.18 16.34
N VAL A 23 -12.56 25.84 17.16
CA VAL A 23 -11.28 25.30 16.69
C VAL A 23 -11.32 23.77 16.74
N LEU A 24 -11.02 23.15 15.60
CA LEU A 24 -10.97 21.71 15.41
C LEU A 24 -9.52 21.26 15.19
N THR A 25 -8.92 20.67 16.22
CA THR A 25 -7.56 20.12 16.17
C THR A 25 -7.47 18.81 15.39
N ILE A 26 -6.60 18.78 14.40
CA ILE A 26 -6.19 17.61 13.64
C ILE A 26 -4.85 17.13 14.21
N CYS A 27 -4.85 15.92 14.73
CA CYS A 27 -3.67 15.31 15.34
C CYS A 27 -3.04 14.32 14.38
N SER A 28 -1.80 14.56 13.98
CA SER A 28 -1.10 13.76 13.00
C SER A 28 0.10 13.04 13.61
N ILE A 29 0.15 11.72 13.43
CA ILE A 29 1.34 10.89 13.68
C ILE A 29 1.77 10.36 12.33
N ILE A 30 2.90 10.83 11.81
CA ILE A 30 3.47 10.35 10.55
C ILE A 30 4.96 10.12 10.77
N GLU A 31 5.42 8.99 10.25
CA GLU A 31 6.82 8.60 10.23
C GLU A 31 7.68 9.66 9.52
N ARG A 32 8.92 9.84 9.95
CA ARG A 32 9.82 10.87 9.39
C ARG A 32 11.22 10.34 9.18
N GLY A 33 11.90 10.83 8.14
CA GLY A 33 13.30 10.48 7.88
C GLY A 33 13.51 9.03 7.45
N SER A 34 12.47 8.39 6.90
CA SER A 34 12.48 7.07 6.30
C SER A 34 12.56 7.16 4.79
N ARG A 35 13.59 6.54 4.21
CA ARG A 35 13.74 6.49 2.74
C ARG A 35 12.86 5.45 2.08
N VAL A 36 12.34 4.50 2.86
CA VAL A 36 11.60 3.33 2.36
C VAL A 36 10.10 3.45 2.54
N LEU A 37 9.64 4.22 3.54
CA LEU A 37 8.21 4.45 3.74
C LEU A 37 7.68 5.41 2.66
N LEU A 38 6.47 5.09 2.18
CA LEU A 38 5.72 5.98 1.30
C LEU A 38 5.19 7.17 2.09
N ALA A 39 4.63 6.90 3.26
CA ALA A 39 4.21 7.90 4.22
C ALA A 39 5.42 8.38 5.01
N ASP A 40 5.94 9.54 4.62
CA ASP A 40 7.01 10.22 5.32
C ASP A 40 6.64 11.69 5.45
N TYR A 41 6.74 12.25 6.65
CA TYR A 41 6.33 13.62 6.93
C TYR A 41 7.16 14.63 6.13
N ASP A 42 8.44 14.36 5.83
CA ASP A 42 9.24 15.25 4.97
C ASP A 42 8.72 15.29 3.53
N ARG A 43 7.92 14.31 3.11
CA ARG A 43 7.25 14.26 1.80
C ARG A 43 5.81 14.76 1.84
N LEU A 44 5.11 14.57 2.96
CA LEU A 44 3.67 14.82 3.09
C LEU A 44 3.34 16.15 3.79
N GLY A 45 4.25 16.68 4.61
CA GLY A 45 4.00 17.84 5.48
C GLY A 45 3.49 19.07 4.73
N ALA A 46 4.15 19.45 3.63
CA ALA A 46 3.72 20.59 2.81
C ALA A 46 2.31 20.41 2.22
N SER A 47 1.93 19.17 1.85
CA SER A 47 0.58 18.87 1.36
C SER A 47 -0.47 18.97 2.47
N LEU A 48 -0.12 18.59 3.70
CA LEU A 48 -0.99 18.79 4.87
C LEU A 48 -1.19 20.27 5.16
N ASP A 49 -0.11 21.07 5.19
CA ASP A 49 -0.19 22.51 5.46
C ASP A 49 -1.05 23.24 4.41
N LEU A 50 -0.88 22.88 3.14
CA LEU A 50 -1.70 23.41 2.05
C LEU A 50 -3.16 23.00 2.20
N ALA A 51 -3.43 21.74 2.54
CA ALA A 51 -4.79 21.25 2.73
C ALA A 51 -5.50 21.94 3.90
N ILE A 52 -4.80 22.17 5.02
CA ILE A 52 -5.34 22.89 6.19
C ILE A 52 -5.62 24.34 5.85
N THR A 53 -4.67 25.00 5.17
CA THR A 53 -4.81 26.40 4.76
C THR A 53 -6.02 26.53 3.82
N THR A 54 -6.09 25.71 2.77
CA THR A 54 -7.20 25.71 1.81
C THR A 54 -8.54 25.43 2.50
N ALA A 55 -8.58 24.48 3.44
CA ALA A 55 -9.81 24.19 4.18
C ALA A 55 -10.29 25.40 4.99
N ASN A 56 -9.39 26.07 5.69
CA ASN A 56 -9.69 27.24 6.51
C ASN A 56 -10.11 28.47 5.68
N THR A 57 -9.55 28.66 4.48
CA THR A 57 -9.80 29.86 3.67
C THR A 57 -10.93 29.71 2.66
N GLU A 58 -11.20 28.48 2.19
CA GLU A 58 -12.09 28.26 1.04
C GLU A 58 -13.24 27.28 1.30
N ILE A 59 -13.17 26.43 2.33
CA ILE A 59 -14.11 25.30 2.50
C ILE A 59 -14.96 25.43 3.77
N LEU A 60 -14.33 25.77 4.90
CA LEU A 60 -15.02 25.80 6.19
C LEU A 60 -15.93 27.04 6.30
N PRO A 61 -17.08 26.91 7.00
CA PRO A 61 -17.92 28.06 7.30
C PRO A 61 -17.24 28.99 8.30
N ASP A 62 -17.70 30.25 8.33
CA ASP A 62 -17.25 31.24 9.30
C ASP A 62 -17.37 30.73 10.74
N GLY A 63 -16.38 31.05 11.57
CA GLY A 63 -16.31 30.63 12.96
C GLY A 63 -15.91 29.16 13.15
N VAL A 64 -15.47 28.44 12.11
CA VAL A 64 -14.86 27.11 12.24
C VAL A 64 -13.47 27.12 11.63
N THR A 65 -12.46 26.66 12.37
CA THR A 65 -11.08 26.58 11.89
C THR A 65 -10.43 25.25 12.25
N PHE A 66 -9.58 24.74 11.37
CA PHE A 66 -8.68 23.62 11.63
C PHE A 66 -7.31 24.09 12.11
N THR A 67 -6.76 23.36 13.06
CA THR A 67 -5.35 23.46 13.48
C THR A 67 -4.69 22.09 13.38
N LEU A 68 -3.41 22.05 13.01
CA LEU A 68 -2.66 20.80 12.87
C LEU A 68 -1.63 20.68 14.01
N VAL A 69 -1.65 19.55 14.71
CA VAL A 69 -0.61 19.17 15.69
C VAL A 69 0.06 17.90 15.19
N TYR A 70 1.38 17.96 15.02
CA TYR A 70 2.18 16.86 14.49
C TYR A 70 3.09 16.23 15.55
N LYS A 71 3.22 14.90 15.51
CA LYS A 71 4.22 14.13 16.26
C LYS A 71 4.91 13.14 15.32
N ASP A 72 6.23 12.98 15.51
CA ASP A 72 7.04 12.04 14.73
C ASP A 72 6.74 10.59 15.12
N GLY A 73 6.23 9.81 14.15
CA GLY A 73 5.95 8.38 14.27
C GLY A 73 7.20 7.50 14.30
N GLY A 74 8.39 8.06 14.05
CA GLY A 74 9.66 7.36 13.99
C GLY A 74 10.08 7.04 12.55
N ARG A 75 11.21 6.34 12.41
CA ARG A 75 11.84 6.09 11.09
C ARG A 75 11.53 4.72 10.49
N ILE A 76 10.94 3.83 11.28
CA ILE A 76 10.84 2.41 10.99
C ILE A 76 9.40 1.95 11.17
N CYS A 77 8.91 1.20 10.19
CA CYS A 77 7.72 0.36 10.34
C CYS A 77 8.09 -0.85 11.17
N ALA A 78 7.61 -0.92 12.41
CA ALA A 78 7.87 -2.06 13.28
C ALA A 78 6.61 -2.40 14.08
N PRO A 79 6.47 -3.66 14.51
CA PRO A 79 5.40 -4.06 15.42
C PRO A 79 5.33 -3.22 16.70
N LYS A 80 6.47 -2.71 17.16
CA LYS A 80 6.54 -1.71 18.25
C LYS A 80 6.56 -0.31 17.65
N SER A 81 5.38 0.28 17.46
CA SER A 81 5.25 1.66 16.98
C SER A 81 5.44 2.67 18.12
N SER A 82 5.84 3.91 17.77
CA SER A 82 5.90 5.01 18.75
C SER A 82 4.54 5.67 19.00
N THR A 83 3.52 5.26 18.25
CA THR A 83 2.18 5.87 18.18
C THR A 83 1.55 6.04 19.55
N ILE A 84 1.49 4.99 20.37
CA ILE A 84 0.89 5.06 21.71
C ILE A 84 1.64 6.07 22.59
N GLY A 85 2.97 6.10 22.51
CA GLY A 85 3.78 7.10 23.21
C GLY A 85 3.42 8.53 22.81
N ARG A 86 3.24 8.78 21.51
CA ARG A 86 2.84 10.11 21.01
C ARG A 86 1.44 10.52 21.43
N ILE A 87 0.51 9.57 21.53
CA ILE A 87 -0.83 9.81 22.07
C ILE A 87 -0.75 10.21 23.55
N VAL A 88 0.06 9.52 24.35
CA VAL A 88 0.28 9.86 25.77
C VAL A 88 0.87 11.26 25.92
N GLU A 89 1.83 11.64 25.06
CA GLU A 89 2.36 13.01 25.03
C GLU A 89 1.25 14.04 24.78
N TRP A 90 0.36 13.83 23.80
CA TRP A 90 -0.78 14.73 23.57
C TRP A 90 -1.70 14.87 24.77
N ILE A 91 -1.97 13.76 25.48
CA ILE A 91 -2.76 13.79 26.72
C ILE A 91 -2.07 14.66 27.77
N GLN A 92 -0.76 14.50 27.96
CA GLN A 92 0.02 15.30 28.91
C GLN A 92 0.09 16.78 28.53
N GLU A 93 0.09 17.08 27.24
CA GLU A 93 0.08 18.44 26.67
C GLU A 93 -1.34 19.05 26.65
N ASN A 94 -2.36 18.35 27.15
CA ASN A 94 -3.79 18.74 27.08
C ASN A 94 -4.28 19.01 25.65
N VAL A 95 -3.74 18.30 24.66
CA VAL A 95 -4.17 18.37 23.26
C VAL A 95 -5.43 17.53 23.08
N THR A 96 -6.54 18.17 22.72
CA THR A 96 -7.79 17.46 22.35
C THR A 96 -7.84 17.30 20.84
N CYS A 97 -7.80 16.05 20.38
CA CYS A 97 -7.87 15.70 18.97
C CYS A 97 -9.32 15.55 18.51
N HIS A 98 -9.65 16.08 17.34
CA HIS A 98 -10.97 15.95 16.70
C HIS A 98 -10.93 15.06 15.47
N ILE A 99 -9.74 14.90 14.86
CA ILE A 99 -9.45 14.04 13.73
C ILE A 99 -8.02 13.51 13.91
N TYR A 100 -7.78 12.25 13.57
CA TYR A 100 -6.44 11.69 13.46
C TYR A 100 -6.01 11.52 12.01
N ILE A 101 -4.74 11.80 11.69
CA ILE A 101 -4.14 11.58 10.36
C ILE A 101 -2.83 10.79 10.47
N GLY A 102 -2.68 9.78 9.63
CA GLY A 102 -1.58 8.81 9.71
C GLY A 102 -1.85 7.76 10.79
N PRO A 103 -0.87 6.97 11.22
CA PRO A 103 0.44 6.75 10.59
C PRO A 103 0.33 5.98 9.27
N GLY A 104 1.47 5.74 8.61
CA GLY A 104 1.49 4.94 7.38
C GLY A 104 1.60 3.45 7.58
N CYS A 105 2.26 3.04 8.66
CA CYS A 105 2.43 1.65 9.02
C CYS A 105 1.13 1.00 9.51
N SER A 106 0.85 -0.20 9.02
CA SER A 106 -0.42 -0.89 9.28
C SER A 106 -0.62 -1.20 10.77
N GLU A 107 0.43 -1.62 11.48
CA GLU A 107 0.41 -1.83 12.95
C GLU A 107 0.16 -0.53 13.70
N ALA A 108 0.88 0.51 13.33
CA ALA A 108 0.77 1.82 13.95
C ALA A 108 -0.64 2.41 13.74
N VAL A 109 -1.28 2.13 12.60
CA VAL A 109 -2.68 2.48 12.33
C VAL A 109 -3.62 1.68 13.22
N LEU A 110 -3.37 0.39 13.46
CA LEU A 110 -4.17 -0.44 14.36
C LEU A 110 -4.08 0.06 15.81
N ASP A 111 -2.89 0.49 16.25
CA ASP A 111 -2.68 1.10 17.56
C ASP A 111 -3.49 2.41 17.70
N LEU A 112 -3.38 3.31 16.73
CA LEU A 112 -4.11 4.59 16.74
C LEU A 112 -5.62 4.39 16.60
N TYR A 113 -6.04 3.38 15.82
CA TYR A 113 -7.46 3.09 15.60
C TYR A 113 -8.18 2.73 16.90
N GLN A 114 -7.55 1.98 17.80
CA GLN A 114 -8.16 1.64 19.09
C GLN A 114 -8.49 2.90 19.91
N VAL A 115 -7.59 3.89 19.90
CA VAL A 115 -7.80 5.18 20.57
C VAL A 115 -8.84 6.02 19.84
N ALA A 116 -8.82 6.03 18.51
CA ALA A 116 -9.80 6.74 17.69
C ALA A 116 -11.22 6.18 17.89
N GLU A 117 -11.36 4.85 17.91
CA GLU A 117 -12.63 4.15 18.15
C GLU A 117 -13.15 4.41 19.57
N HIS A 118 -12.29 4.31 20.59
CA HIS A 118 -12.67 4.59 21.97
C HIS A 118 -13.24 6.00 22.15
N ASN A 119 -12.63 6.98 21.50
CA ASN A 119 -13.04 8.38 21.60
C ASN A 119 -14.06 8.80 20.53
N ASN A 120 -14.52 7.87 19.69
CA ASN A 120 -15.39 8.14 18.55
C ASN A 120 -14.88 9.26 17.61
N ILE A 121 -13.57 9.26 17.36
CA ILE A 121 -12.88 10.22 16.49
C ILE A 121 -12.59 9.56 15.13
N PRO A 122 -12.78 10.24 13.99
CA PRO A 122 -12.36 9.72 12.69
C PRO A 122 -10.83 9.68 12.56
N LEU A 123 -10.33 8.60 11.96
CA LEU A 123 -8.92 8.36 11.66
C LEU A 123 -8.72 8.24 10.15
N ILE A 124 -7.86 9.08 9.57
CA ILE A 124 -7.45 8.99 8.16
C ILE A 124 -6.11 8.28 8.09
N GLY A 125 -6.11 6.99 7.74
CA GLY A 125 -4.90 6.20 7.55
C GLY A 125 -4.24 6.50 6.20
N ILE A 126 -2.91 6.62 6.17
CA ILE A 126 -2.15 7.00 4.95
C ILE A 126 -0.89 6.13 4.81
N PRO A 127 -0.92 4.96 4.14
CA PRO A 127 -2.10 4.32 3.56
C PRO A 127 -2.88 3.44 4.55
N GLY A 128 -2.26 2.90 5.61
CA GLY A 128 -2.86 1.82 6.40
C GLY A 128 -3.26 0.63 5.52
N ALA A 129 -2.40 0.29 4.55
CA ALA A 129 -2.74 -0.58 3.43
C ALA A 129 -3.05 -2.02 3.86
N HIS A 130 -2.54 -2.47 5.01
CA HIS A 130 -2.66 -3.86 5.46
C HIS A 130 -3.58 -4.06 6.67
N THR A 131 -4.23 -3.02 7.21
CA THR A 131 -4.97 -3.05 8.48
C THR A 131 -5.96 -4.22 8.61
N SER A 132 -6.77 -4.50 7.58
CA SER A 132 -7.79 -5.57 7.63
C SER A 132 -7.18 -6.96 7.63
N SER A 133 -6.22 -7.22 6.75
CA SER A 133 -5.59 -8.55 6.68
C SER A 133 -4.64 -8.79 7.85
N ARG A 134 -4.02 -7.73 8.39
CA ARG A 134 -3.15 -7.80 9.55
C ARG A 134 -3.91 -8.12 10.85
N SER A 135 -5.07 -7.49 11.04
CA SER A 135 -5.96 -7.76 12.19
C SER A 135 -6.78 -9.04 12.04
N GLY A 136 -6.93 -9.56 10.81
CA GLY A 136 -7.86 -10.65 10.51
C GLY A 136 -9.33 -10.24 10.55
N LEU A 137 -9.63 -8.94 10.69
CA LEU A 137 -10.98 -8.40 10.80
C LEU A 137 -11.45 -7.78 9.48
N PRO A 138 -12.75 -7.89 9.13
CA PRO A 138 -13.27 -7.28 7.92
C PRO A 138 -13.21 -5.76 8.02
N ARG A 139 -13.11 -5.08 6.86
CA ARG A 139 -13.09 -3.62 6.80
C ARG A 139 -14.30 -2.96 7.50
N SER A 140 -15.46 -3.63 7.51
CA SER A 140 -16.67 -3.15 8.18
C SER A 140 -16.53 -2.97 9.69
N THR A 141 -15.56 -3.65 10.32
CA THR A 141 -15.24 -3.46 11.75
C THR A 141 -14.58 -2.09 12.01
N PHE A 142 -13.85 -1.55 11.03
CA PHE A 142 -13.10 -0.31 11.17
C PHE A 142 -13.93 0.92 10.81
N LYS A 143 -14.99 1.21 11.57
CA LYS A 143 -15.98 2.26 11.23
C LYS A 143 -15.38 3.67 11.20
N ASN A 144 -14.44 3.93 12.10
CA ASN A 144 -13.81 5.24 12.22
C ASN A 144 -12.60 5.42 11.30
N LEU A 145 -12.14 4.37 10.61
CA LEU A 145 -10.97 4.41 9.75
C LEU A 145 -11.36 4.80 8.32
N ILE A 146 -10.98 5.99 7.88
CA ILE A 146 -11.04 6.43 6.50
C ILE A 146 -9.70 6.08 5.84
N ARG A 147 -9.75 5.48 4.65
CA ARG A 147 -8.56 5.21 3.83
C ARG A 147 -8.72 5.96 2.52
N THR A 148 -7.80 6.86 2.22
CA THR A 148 -7.83 7.68 1.00
C THR A 148 -7.08 7.03 -0.16
N THR A 149 -6.22 6.06 0.12
CA THR A 149 -5.39 5.36 -0.86
C THR A 149 -5.88 3.94 -1.11
N TYR A 150 -5.45 3.35 -2.23
CA TYR A 150 -5.62 1.92 -2.47
C TYR A 150 -4.88 1.08 -1.42
N THR A 151 -5.35 -0.14 -1.22
CA THR A 151 -4.79 -1.10 -0.26
C THR A 151 -4.17 -2.30 -0.98
N PHE A 152 -3.47 -3.16 -0.24
CA PHE A 152 -3.00 -4.44 -0.80
C PHE A 152 -4.17 -5.34 -1.26
N VAL A 153 -5.36 -5.17 -0.66
CA VAL A 153 -6.58 -5.85 -1.11
C VAL A 153 -6.99 -5.38 -2.50
N ASP A 154 -6.96 -4.08 -2.76
CA ASP A 154 -7.33 -3.53 -4.05
C ASP A 154 -6.32 -3.93 -5.14
N LEU A 155 -5.04 -3.96 -4.77
CA LEU A 155 -3.98 -4.45 -5.63
C LEU A 155 -4.14 -5.96 -5.94
N GLY A 156 -4.46 -6.79 -4.95
CA GLY A 156 -4.73 -8.22 -5.15
C GLY A 156 -5.87 -8.45 -6.12
N LYS A 157 -6.97 -7.69 -5.98
CA LYS A 157 -8.07 -7.69 -6.95
C LYS A 157 -7.63 -7.29 -8.35
N ALA A 158 -6.84 -6.22 -8.47
CA ALA A 158 -6.35 -5.76 -9.78
C ALA A 158 -5.48 -6.82 -10.47
N VAL A 159 -4.55 -7.45 -9.72
CA VAL A 159 -3.71 -8.53 -10.22
C VAL A 159 -4.55 -9.75 -10.61
N LYS A 160 -5.55 -10.11 -9.79
CA LYS A 160 -6.46 -11.20 -10.09
C LYS A 160 -7.26 -10.94 -11.37
N THR A 161 -7.89 -9.77 -11.49
CA THR A 161 -8.62 -9.38 -12.70
C THR A 161 -7.73 -9.43 -13.93
N PHE A 162 -6.46 -9.00 -13.80
CA PHE A 162 -5.49 -9.15 -14.88
C PHE A 162 -5.26 -10.63 -15.25
N MET A 163 -5.01 -11.51 -14.26
CA MET A 163 -4.80 -12.93 -14.51
C MET A 163 -6.01 -13.60 -15.16
N ASP A 164 -7.22 -13.31 -14.66
CA ASP A 164 -8.47 -13.82 -15.20
C ASP A 164 -8.66 -13.40 -16.66
N ASN A 165 -8.41 -12.13 -16.97
CA ASN A 165 -8.57 -11.58 -18.33
C ASN A 165 -7.64 -12.26 -19.37
N PHE A 166 -6.52 -12.83 -18.92
CA PHE A 166 -5.57 -13.55 -19.77
C PHE A 166 -5.58 -15.07 -19.58
N ASN A 167 -6.54 -15.61 -18.84
CA ASN A 167 -6.64 -17.03 -18.50
C ASN A 167 -5.38 -17.60 -17.85
N TYR A 168 -4.72 -16.81 -17.00
CA TYR A 168 -3.55 -17.22 -16.24
C TYR A 168 -3.96 -17.98 -14.99
N THR A 169 -3.84 -19.30 -15.08
CA THR A 169 -4.28 -20.22 -14.02
C THR A 169 -3.15 -20.71 -13.13
N HIS A 170 -1.91 -20.76 -13.63
CA HIS A 170 -0.74 -21.22 -12.90
C HIS A 170 0.30 -20.10 -12.83
N ASN A 171 0.61 -19.65 -11.61
CA ASN A 171 1.51 -18.53 -11.40
C ASN A 171 2.43 -18.77 -10.20
N THR A 172 3.61 -18.16 -10.21
CA THR A 172 4.51 -18.10 -9.06
C THR A 172 4.67 -16.67 -8.62
N ILE A 173 4.49 -16.40 -7.33
CA ILE A 173 4.72 -15.11 -6.70
C ILE A 173 6.02 -15.20 -5.91
N ILE A 174 7.06 -14.52 -6.39
CA ILE A 174 8.36 -14.44 -5.72
C ILE A 174 8.42 -13.15 -4.90
N ILE A 175 8.69 -13.28 -3.60
CA ILE A 175 8.60 -12.21 -2.61
C ILE A 175 9.97 -12.00 -1.97
N ASN A 176 10.53 -10.81 -2.11
CA ASN A 176 11.70 -10.38 -1.36
C ASN A 176 11.27 -9.96 0.04
N THR A 177 11.73 -10.67 1.06
CA THR A 177 11.40 -10.42 2.47
C THR A 177 12.40 -9.54 3.19
N ASP A 178 13.47 -9.07 2.53
CA ASP A 178 14.36 -8.03 3.08
C ASP A 178 13.64 -6.68 3.24
N SER A 179 12.56 -6.48 2.47
CA SER A 179 11.69 -5.32 2.57
C SER A 179 10.39 -5.69 3.28
N TYR A 180 10.15 -5.06 4.43
CA TYR A 180 8.89 -5.24 5.18
C TYR A 180 7.65 -5.01 4.32
N PHE A 181 7.69 -3.98 3.45
CA PHE A 181 6.59 -3.66 2.55
C PHE A 181 6.22 -4.82 1.61
N TYR A 182 7.22 -5.47 1.00
CA TYR A 182 6.96 -6.58 0.08
C TYR A 182 6.58 -7.87 0.82
N ALA A 183 7.13 -8.08 2.02
CA ALA A 183 6.69 -9.16 2.91
C ALA A 183 5.20 -9.01 3.26
N GLU A 184 4.77 -7.81 3.71
CA GLU A 184 3.36 -7.54 4.01
C GLU A 184 2.45 -7.72 2.79
N MET A 185 2.91 -7.28 1.62
CA MET A 185 2.16 -7.45 0.37
C MET A 185 2.04 -8.93 0.00
N GLY A 186 3.11 -9.72 0.16
CA GLY A 186 3.11 -11.17 -0.02
C GLY A 186 2.13 -11.89 0.90
N ASP A 187 2.15 -11.56 2.19
CA ASP A 187 1.20 -12.06 3.19
C ASP A 187 -0.24 -11.72 2.83
N ASN A 188 -0.46 -10.49 2.36
CA ASN A 188 -1.78 -10.04 1.94
C ASN A 188 -2.32 -10.88 0.77
N PHE A 189 -1.51 -11.08 -0.26
CA PHE A 189 -1.86 -11.91 -1.40
C PHE A 189 -2.11 -13.36 -0.96
N ARG A 190 -1.23 -13.95 -0.16
CA ARG A 190 -1.39 -15.30 0.37
C ARG A 190 -2.72 -15.46 1.11
N ASN A 191 -3.09 -14.47 1.93
CA ASN A 191 -4.36 -14.44 2.65
C ASN A 191 -5.57 -14.31 1.72
N GLN A 192 -5.51 -13.47 0.69
CA GLN A 192 -6.56 -13.35 -0.32
C GLN A 192 -6.77 -14.67 -1.07
N PHE A 193 -5.69 -15.29 -1.56
CA PHE A 193 -5.77 -16.59 -2.24
C PHE A 193 -6.32 -17.68 -1.31
N ARG A 194 -5.94 -17.68 -0.03
CA ARG A 194 -6.47 -18.64 0.96
C ARG A 194 -7.96 -18.46 1.25
N ASN A 195 -8.41 -17.22 1.40
CA ASN A 195 -9.74 -16.95 1.95
C ASN A 195 -10.79 -16.71 0.87
N GLN A 196 -10.38 -16.22 -0.30
CA GLN A 196 -11.29 -15.75 -1.36
C GLN A 196 -11.16 -16.57 -2.65
N HIS A 197 -10.00 -17.20 -2.89
CA HIS A 197 -9.71 -17.90 -4.15
C HIS A 197 -9.09 -19.29 -3.92
N GLN A 198 -9.77 -20.15 -3.14
CA GLN A 198 -9.24 -21.45 -2.74
C GLN A 198 -8.82 -22.36 -3.91
N ASP A 199 -9.51 -22.27 -5.05
CA ASP A 199 -9.16 -23.03 -6.25
C ASP A 199 -7.86 -22.53 -6.91
N GLU A 200 -7.61 -21.23 -6.84
CA GLU A 200 -6.40 -20.59 -7.38
C GLU A 200 -5.21 -20.77 -6.45
N ARG A 201 -5.45 -20.88 -5.13
CA ARG A 201 -4.42 -21.19 -4.14
C ARG A 201 -3.65 -22.46 -4.50
N LYS A 202 -4.34 -23.50 -4.98
CA LYS A 202 -3.70 -24.78 -5.36
C LYS A 202 -2.82 -24.66 -6.61
N LYS A 203 -3.01 -23.60 -7.39
CA LYS A 203 -2.31 -23.36 -8.68
C LYS A 203 -1.30 -22.23 -8.59
N THR A 204 -1.17 -21.62 -7.41
CA THR A 204 -0.29 -20.48 -7.16
C THR A 204 0.80 -20.89 -6.18
N THR A 205 2.05 -20.79 -6.63
CA THR A 205 3.21 -21.04 -5.78
C THR A 205 3.71 -19.72 -5.20
N PHE A 206 3.95 -19.67 -3.90
CA PHE A 206 4.56 -18.51 -3.24
C PHE A 206 5.98 -18.88 -2.84
N VAL A 207 6.96 -18.10 -3.30
CA VAL A 207 8.38 -18.27 -3.00
C VAL A 207 8.85 -17.02 -2.28
N GLU A 208 9.32 -17.17 -1.05
CA GLU A 208 9.91 -16.09 -0.28
C GLU A 208 11.43 -16.21 -0.28
N PHE A 209 12.13 -15.08 -0.31
CA PHE A 209 13.58 -15.06 -0.21
C PHE A 209 14.08 -13.80 0.50
N ALA A 210 15.15 -13.97 1.26
CA ALA A 210 15.97 -12.89 1.80
C ALA A 210 17.44 -13.11 1.40
N HIS A 211 18.22 -12.03 1.26
CA HIS A 211 19.62 -12.16 0.83
C HIS A 211 20.51 -12.78 1.91
N ASP A 212 20.13 -12.68 3.18
CA ASP A 212 20.84 -13.31 4.29
C ASP A 212 20.66 -14.84 4.35
N GLN A 213 19.66 -15.37 3.64
CA GLN A 213 19.40 -16.81 3.48
C GLN A 213 20.17 -17.42 2.28
N MET A 214 20.88 -16.60 1.51
CA MET A 214 21.63 -17.07 0.34
C MET A 214 22.78 -18.01 0.77
N PRO A 215 22.97 -19.16 0.09
CA PRO A 215 24.09 -20.04 0.38
C PRO A 215 25.43 -19.30 0.25
N ALA A 216 26.34 -19.48 1.20
CA ALA A 216 27.59 -18.70 1.28
C ALA A 216 28.49 -18.80 0.04
N LYS A 217 28.34 -19.85 -0.77
CA LYS A 217 29.12 -20.05 -2.01
C LYS A 217 28.46 -19.48 -3.26
N TRP A 218 27.21 -19.04 -3.16
CA TRP A 218 26.46 -18.56 -4.32
C TRP A 218 26.70 -17.09 -4.54
N THR A 219 26.80 -16.71 -5.81
CA THR A 219 26.66 -15.31 -6.21
C THR A 219 25.18 -14.93 -6.20
N VAL A 220 24.89 -13.62 -6.20
CA VAL A 220 23.51 -13.11 -6.33
C VAL A 220 22.85 -13.62 -7.61
N GLN A 221 23.62 -13.74 -8.69
CA GLN A 221 23.17 -14.27 -9.98
C GLN A 221 22.85 -15.76 -9.90
N ASP A 222 23.65 -16.56 -9.20
CA ASP A 222 23.36 -17.98 -8.99
C ASP A 222 22.05 -18.15 -8.21
N PHE A 223 21.86 -17.34 -7.17
CA PHE A 223 20.67 -17.36 -6.33
C PHE A 223 19.40 -16.99 -7.10
N TYR A 224 19.41 -15.87 -7.82
CA TYR A 224 18.27 -15.50 -8.68
C TYR A 224 18.05 -16.49 -9.82
N GLY A 225 19.13 -17.06 -10.35
CA GLY A 225 19.04 -18.07 -11.39
C GLY A 225 18.34 -19.33 -10.91
N GLN A 226 18.63 -19.77 -9.68
CA GLN A 226 17.90 -20.88 -9.07
C GLN A 226 16.43 -20.54 -8.83
N LEU A 227 16.13 -19.39 -8.22
CA LEU A 227 14.74 -18.95 -7.97
C LEU A 227 13.90 -18.97 -9.26
N LEU A 228 14.48 -18.51 -10.37
CA LEU A 228 13.82 -18.49 -11.68
C LEU A 228 13.64 -19.89 -12.28
N ARG A 229 14.62 -20.80 -12.11
CA ARG A 229 14.49 -22.19 -12.54
C ARG A 229 13.38 -22.90 -11.76
N ASP A 230 13.37 -22.77 -10.44
CA ASP A 230 12.35 -23.39 -9.58
C ASP A 230 10.95 -22.86 -9.93
N ALA A 231 10.81 -21.54 -10.10
CA ALA A 231 9.54 -20.93 -10.51
C ALA A 231 9.06 -21.38 -11.91
N ASN A 232 10.00 -21.69 -12.80
CA ASN A 232 9.72 -22.16 -14.15
C ASN A 232 9.26 -23.62 -14.20
N GLU A 233 9.57 -24.44 -13.19
CA GLU A 233 9.07 -25.81 -13.11
C GLU A 233 7.57 -25.86 -12.88
N THR A 234 7.03 -24.87 -12.16
CA THR A 234 5.62 -24.84 -11.74
C THR A 234 4.76 -23.88 -12.55
N SER A 235 5.36 -22.84 -13.14
CA SER A 235 4.59 -21.73 -13.71
C SER A 235 5.32 -21.02 -14.86
N ARG A 236 4.53 -20.43 -15.77
CA ARG A 236 5.06 -19.55 -16.83
C ARG A 236 4.77 -18.07 -16.55
N VAL A 237 3.91 -17.78 -15.57
CA VAL A 237 3.57 -16.44 -15.12
C VAL A 237 4.23 -16.23 -13.76
N ILE A 238 5.19 -15.33 -13.70
CA ILE A 238 5.94 -15.03 -12.48
C ILE A 238 5.64 -13.58 -12.08
N LEU A 239 5.17 -13.39 -10.85
CA LEU A 239 5.00 -12.09 -10.22
C LEU A 239 6.15 -11.85 -9.25
N LEU A 240 6.75 -10.67 -9.31
CA LEU A 240 7.90 -10.30 -8.48
C LEU A 240 7.53 -9.18 -7.53
N PHE A 241 7.63 -9.44 -6.23
CA PHE A 241 7.43 -8.45 -5.16
C PHE A 241 8.79 -8.11 -4.55
N ALA A 242 9.49 -7.16 -5.15
CA ALA A 242 10.83 -6.78 -4.73
C ALA A 242 11.16 -5.33 -5.13
N ASN A 243 12.23 -4.79 -4.54
CA ASN A 243 12.73 -3.46 -4.89
C ASN A 243 13.18 -3.41 -6.36
N ALA A 244 13.08 -2.24 -7.01
CA ALA A 244 13.46 -2.04 -8.40
C ALA A 244 14.87 -2.58 -8.77
N SER A 245 15.86 -2.43 -7.88
CA SER A 245 17.21 -2.96 -8.09
C SER A 245 17.25 -4.49 -8.12
N VAL A 246 16.50 -5.15 -7.23
CA VAL A 246 16.36 -6.60 -7.17
C VAL A 246 15.60 -7.10 -8.40
N VAL A 247 14.49 -6.46 -8.75
CA VAL A 247 13.73 -6.76 -9.97
C VAL A 247 14.63 -6.68 -11.21
N ARG A 248 15.40 -5.60 -11.35
CA ARG A 248 16.34 -5.44 -12.47
C ARG A 248 17.33 -6.60 -12.55
N ASN A 249 17.95 -6.98 -11.42
CA ASN A 249 18.93 -8.06 -11.41
C ASN A 249 18.30 -9.43 -11.71
N ILE A 250 17.10 -9.69 -11.20
CA ILE A 250 16.32 -10.89 -11.55
C ILE A 250 16.02 -10.90 -13.06
N MET A 251 15.60 -9.77 -13.64
CA MET A 251 15.30 -9.69 -15.07
C MET A 251 16.54 -9.88 -15.96
N VAL A 252 17.70 -9.34 -15.56
CA VAL A 252 18.98 -9.60 -16.26
C VAL A 252 19.34 -11.07 -16.19
N THR A 253 19.11 -11.72 -15.04
CA THR A 253 19.33 -13.15 -14.87
C THR A 253 18.34 -13.98 -15.71
N ALA A 254 17.07 -13.58 -15.76
CA ALA A 254 16.07 -14.22 -16.62
C ALA A 254 16.46 -14.13 -18.11
N TYR A 255 17.01 -13.00 -18.54
CA TYR A 255 17.52 -12.83 -19.90
C TYR A 255 18.67 -13.78 -20.21
N SER A 256 19.67 -13.90 -19.32
CA SER A 256 20.80 -14.82 -19.53
C SER A 256 20.37 -16.30 -19.52
N LEU A 257 19.26 -16.62 -18.86
CA LEU A 257 18.64 -17.94 -18.87
C LEU A 257 17.74 -18.20 -20.09
N GLY A 258 17.62 -17.26 -21.03
CA GLY A 258 16.74 -17.39 -22.19
C GLY A 258 15.25 -17.27 -21.87
N MET A 259 14.88 -16.93 -20.63
CA MET A 259 13.50 -16.79 -20.18
C MET A 259 12.85 -15.48 -20.65
N ALA A 260 13.61 -14.59 -21.27
CA ALA A 260 13.09 -13.34 -21.84
C ALA A 260 12.62 -13.47 -23.30
N ASN A 261 12.82 -14.63 -23.94
CA ASN A 261 12.58 -14.82 -25.38
C ASN A 261 11.13 -15.25 -25.73
N GLY A 262 10.21 -15.20 -24.77
CA GLY A 262 8.76 -15.26 -25.02
C GLY A 262 8.07 -16.62 -24.82
N GLU A 263 8.81 -17.69 -24.51
CA GLU A 263 8.26 -19.02 -24.14
C GLU A 263 7.76 -19.05 -22.69
N HIS A 264 8.56 -18.55 -21.76
CA HIS A 264 8.10 -17.99 -20.50
C HIS A 264 7.44 -16.70 -20.91
N VAL A 265 6.12 -16.62 -20.72
CA VAL A 265 5.23 -15.70 -21.42
C VAL A 265 5.95 -14.40 -21.81
N ARG A 266 5.74 -13.94 -23.05
CA ARG A 266 5.84 -12.55 -23.54
C ARG A 266 5.28 -11.44 -22.60
N LYS A 267 4.98 -11.77 -21.34
CA LYS A 267 4.40 -11.04 -20.22
C LYS A 267 5.04 -11.56 -18.91
N SER A 268 6.37 -11.55 -18.79
CA SER A 268 6.99 -11.50 -17.47
C SER A 268 6.52 -10.20 -16.82
N LEU A 269 5.46 -10.30 -16.03
CA LEU A 269 4.85 -9.18 -15.35
C LEU A 269 5.65 -8.90 -14.09
N ALA A 270 6.79 -8.25 -14.26
CA ALA A 270 7.39 -7.52 -13.17
C ALA A 270 6.46 -6.32 -12.91
N ILE A 271 5.46 -6.52 -12.03
CA ILE A 271 4.78 -5.39 -11.43
C ILE A 271 5.75 -4.83 -10.40
N ASP A 272 6.54 -3.85 -10.81
CA ASP A 272 7.31 -3.06 -9.85
C ASP A 272 6.33 -2.13 -9.13
N ILE A 273 5.90 -2.56 -7.95
CA ILE A 273 5.09 -1.73 -7.05
C ILE A 273 6.08 -1.01 -6.14
N SER A 274 6.94 -0.20 -6.73
CA SER A 274 7.83 0.67 -5.96
C SER A 274 7.08 1.92 -5.53
N PRO A 275 7.10 2.29 -4.25
CA PRO A 275 6.53 3.56 -3.78
C PRO A 275 7.27 4.81 -4.31
N ARG A 276 8.38 4.65 -5.05
CA ARG A 276 9.13 5.75 -5.68
C ARG A 276 8.77 6.00 -7.14
N CYS A 277 8.00 5.12 -7.75
CA CYS A 277 7.42 5.37 -9.05
C CYS A 277 6.00 5.87 -8.80
N SER A 278 5.80 7.19 -8.94
CA SER A 278 4.47 7.81 -9.03
C SER A 278 3.62 7.28 -10.20
N ASP A 279 4.20 6.41 -11.02
CA ASP A 279 3.53 5.59 -12.00
C ASP A 279 3.66 4.13 -11.58
N LEU A 280 2.54 3.43 -11.42
CA LEU A 280 2.52 1.97 -11.40
C LEU A 280 3.05 1.49 -12.76
N ILE A 281 4.37 1.38 -12.91
CA ILE A 281 4.98 0.75 -14.08
C ILE A 281 4.82 -0.75 -13.84
N VAL A 282 3.64 -1.24 -14.21
CA VAL A 282 3.54 -2.57 -14.75
C VAL A 282 4.48 -2.58 -15.95
N CYS A 283 5.66 -3.18 -15.84
CA CYS A 283 6.46 -3.51 -17.01
C CYS A 283 5.72 -4.61 -17.78
N MET A 284 4.62 -4.24 -18.42
CA MET A 284 4.02 -4.98 -19.50
C MET A 284 5.03 -4.92 -20.64
N GLY A 285 5.75 -6.02 -20.86
CA GLY A 285 6.36 -6.26 -22.16
C GLY A 285 5.30 -6.04 -23.24
N LEU A 286 5.47 -4.96 -23.99
CA LEU A 286 4.49 -4.44 -24.95
C LEU A 286 4.09 -5.54 -25.94
N HIS A 287 2.82 -5.94 -25.89
CA HIS A 287 2.18 -6.69 -26.96
C HIS A 287 1.62 -5.68 -27.98
N LEU A 288 2.53 -5.07 -28.76
CA LEU A 288 2.17 -4.28 -29.95
C LEU A 288 2.86 -4.91 -31.16
N ARG A 289 2.39 -6.09 -31.58
CA ARG A 289 2.46 -6.54 -32.97
C ARG A 289 1.46 -7.68 -33.18
N ARG A 290 0.49 -7.40 -34.06
CA ARG A 290 -0.54 -8.29 -34.66
C ARG A 290 -1.79 -8.62 -33.83
N ALA A 291 -2.66 -7.62 -33.73
CA ALA A 291 -4.11 -7.82 -33.78
C ALA A 291 -4.71 -7.09 -34.99
N VAL A 292 -4.01 -7.10 -36.13
CA VAL A 292 -4.62 -6.81 -37.44
C VAL A 292 -4.82 -8.16 -38.09
N GLN A 293 -6.08 -8.59 -38.11
CA GLN A 293 -6.57 -9.68 -38.93
C GLN A 293 -6.10 -9.47 -40.36
N GLU A 294 -5.36 -10.43 -40.92
CA GLU A 294 -5.42 -10.64 -42.36
C GLU A 294 -6.81 -11.23 -42.64
N PRO A 295 -7.66 -10.57 -43.45
CA PRO A 295 -8.84 -11.24 -43.97
C PRO A 295 -8.35 -12.29 -44.97
N ASN A 296 -8.65 -13.55 -44.68
CA ASN A 296 -8.56 -14.65 -45.63
C ASN A 296 -9.36 -14.27 -46.88
N LEU A 297 -8.66 -13.94 -47.96
CA LEU A 297 -9.18 -14.04 -49.32
C LEU A 297 -8.69 -15.37 -49.88
N GLY A 298 -9.60 -16.35 -49.85
CA GLY A 298 -9.54 -17.61 -50.57
C GLY A 298 -10.96 -17.96 -50.99
#